data_AF-A0A1J0R785-F1
#
_entry.id   AF-A0A1J0R785-F1
#
_cell.length_a   1.000
_cell.length_b   1.000
_cell.length_c   1.000
_cell.angle_alpha   90.00
_cell.angle_beta   90.00
_cell.angle_gamma   90.00
#
_symmetry.space_group_name_H-M   'P 1'
#
loop_
_entity.id
_entity.type
_entity.pdbx_description
1 polymer ?
#
loop_
_entity_poly.entity_id
_entity_poly.type
_entity_poly.pdbx_seq_one_letter_code
_entity_poly.pdbx_strand_id
1 'polypeptide(L)'
;MLAELAIAIFVLTRTAATDGESAKEFRDMSTLYRLLKEKFTEPKLPTGTRASQTYETPQTLMTAILHRTVKLNLTVAGNDIAQALSSEKAGLDGNKLTSDPETKNIFSGISPAIAAVMLEQYRTTARGKAPEKTFVAKFKLPVAENQRSQLQPVIANLASDVLTTANELLEATNRIANLRKAARTAMIKGLYGNAHGGKIEAQLTGDSDVPPPAAADFPWATSKTRDSNCKAASETPGDAGTSVATDITCPCLNAHTGSHTACFAASLTGSTNFASAQGPAAV
;
A
#
# COMPACT_ATOMS: atom_id res chain seq x y z
N MET A 1 25.82 1.14 -8.98
CA MET A 1 26.35 1.28 -7.61
C MET A 1 27.14 2.59 -7.43
N LEU A 2 28.31 2.82 -8.06
CA LEU A 2 29.06 4.08 -7.87
C LEU A 2 28.28 5.37 -8.23
N ALA A 3 27.56 5.40 -9.36
CA ALA A 3 26.79 6.58 -9.79
C ALA A 3 25.60 6.89 -8.86
N GLU A 4 24.95 5.86 -8.33
CA GLU A 4 23.81 6.03 -7.43
C GLU A 4 24.25 6.31 -5.99
N LEU A 5 25.36 5.71 -5.53
CA LEU A 5 26.02 6.09 -4.28
C LEU A 5 26.44 7.56 -4.34
N ALA A 6 26.94 8.03 -5.50
CA ALA A 6 27.24 9.42 -5.72
C ALA A 6 25.99 10.31 -5.65
N ILE A 7 24.87 9.94 -6.28
CA ILE A 7 23.59 10.66 -6.14
C ILE A 7 23.16 10.73 -4.67
N ALA A 8 23.16 9.60 -3.95
CA ALA A 8 22.75 9.54 -2.55
C ALA A 8 23.67 10.36 -1.62
N ILE A 9 24.99 10.30 -1.81
CA ILE A 9 25.97 11.05 -1.02
C ILE A 9 25.84 12.56 -1.30
N PHE A 10 25.65 12.99 -2.56
CA PHE A 10 25.48 14.40 -2.90
C PHE A 10 24.18 15.00 -2.34
N VAL A 11 23.09 14.22 -2.39
CA VAL A 11 21.78 14.60 -1.82
C VAL A 11 21.85 14.75 -0.30
N LEU A 12 22.73 14.03 0.40
CA LEU A 12 22.84 14.05 1.86
C LEU A 12 23.87 15.07 2.40
N THR A 13 24.89 15.44 1.63
CA THR A 13 26.08 16.18 2.13
C THR A 13 26.11 17.67 1.79
N ARG A 14 25.28 18.19 0.88
CA ARG A 14 25.28 19.63 0.53
C ARG A 14 24.13 20.41 1.17
N THR A 15 24.39 20.98 2.35
CA THR A 15 23.64 22.14 2.86
C THR A 15 24.38 23.47 2.71
N ALA A 16 25.58 23.51 2.11
CA ALA A 16 26.43 24.71 2.14
C ALA A 16 26.92 25.18 0.75
N ALA A 17 26.70 26.49 0.53
CA ALA A 17 27.38 27.45 -0.34
C ALA A 17 27.98 26.97 -1.68
N THR A 18 27.24 27.20 -2.77
CA THR A 18 27.82 27.45 -4.09
C THR A 18 27.11 28.66 -4.71
N ASP A 19 27.87 29.63 -5.21
CA ASP A 19 27.35 30.75 -6.01
C ASP A 19 26.74 30.21 -7.32
N GLY A 20 25.57 30.73 -7.71
CA GLY A 20 24.97 30.50 -9.02
C GLY A 20 23.82 29.50 -9.07
N GLU A 21 22.94 29.68 -10.07
CA GLU A 21 21.65 29.01 -10.30
C GLU A 21 21.68 27.48 -10.14
N SER A 22 22.80 26.82 -10.44
CA SER A 22 22.98 25.36 -10.36
C SER A 22 22.89 24.77 -8.93
N ALA A 23 23.15 25.56 -7.89
CA ALA A 23 23.06 25.11 -6.49
C ALA A 23 21.61 24.87 -6.05
N LYS A 24 20.72 25.77 -6.50
CA LYS A 24 19.29 25.74 -6.21
C LYS A 24 18.63 24.60 -6.99
N GLU A 25 18.92 24.50 -8.29
CA GLU A 25 18.41 23.44 -9.15
C GLU A 25 18.77 22.05 -8.61
N PHE A 26 20.02 21.87 -8.13
CA PHE A 26 20.43 20.60 -7.54
C PHE A 26 19.66 20.26 -6.25
N ARG A 27 19.40 21.25 -5.40
CA ARG A 27 18.61 21.08 -4.17
C ARG A 27 17.16 20.70 -4.48
N ASP A 28 16.58 21.33 -5.49
CA ASP A 28 15.22 21.06 -5.93
C ASP A 28 15.12 19.63 -6.52
N MET A 29 16.10 19.23 -7.34
CA MET A 29 16.21 17.85 -7.87
C MET A 29 16.46 16.80 -6.78
N SER A 30 17.21 17.14 -5.73
CA SER A 30 17.41 16.29 -4.56
C SER A 30 16.12 16.10 -3.76
N THR A 31 15.32 17.16 -3.65
CA THR A 31 14.00 17.10 -3.01
C THR A 31 13.05 16.23 -3.82
N LEU A 32 13.06 16.38 -5.14
CA LEU A 32 12.29 15.55 -6.05
C LEU A 32 12.71 14.07 -5.98
N TYR A 33 14.02 13.77 -5.94
CA TYR A 33 14.54 12.41 -5.75
C TYR A 33 13.99 11.77 -4.47
N ARG A 34 14.01 12.49 -3.34
CA ARG A 34 13.47 11.99 -2.06
C ARG A 34 11.97 11.76 -2.15
N LEU A 35 11.22 12.72 -2.70
CA LEU A 35 9.78 12.62 -2.86
C LEU A 35 9.37 11.41 -3.72
N LEU A 36 10.06 11.19 -4.84
CA LEU A 36 9.77 10.06 -5.74
C LEU A 36 10.12 8.70 -5.12
N LYS A 37 10.98 8.67 -4.09
CA LYS A 37 11.30 7.46 -3.31
C LYS A 37 10.37 7.23 -2.13
N GLU A 38 9.56 8.20 -1.74
CA GLU A 38 8.67 8.09 -0.58
C GLU A 38 7.62 6.99 -0.75
N LYS A 39 7.30 6.28 0.33
CA LYS A 39 6.26 5.24 0.33
C LYS A 39 4.88 5.89 0.38
N PHE A 40 3.92 5.31 -0.32
CA PHE A 40 2.52 5.66 -0.16
C PHE A 40 1.89 4.71 0.83
N THR A 41 1.98 5.02 2.11
CA THR A 41 1.45 4.17 3.19
C THR A 41 -0.05 3.94 3.09
N GLU A 42 -0.51 2.75 3.45
CA GLU A 42 -1.95 2.49 3.55
C GLU A 42 -2.57 3.43 4.60
N PRO A 43 -3.70 4.10 4.27
CA PRO A 43 -4.40 4.91 5.25
C PRO A 43 -4.86 4.06 6.43
N LYS A 44 -4.61 4.55 7.65
CA LYS A 44 -5.07 3.91 8.89
C LYS A 44 -5.98 4.85 9.66
N LEU A 45 -6.97 4.26 10.32
CA LEU A 45 -7.91 4.96 11.17
C LEU A 45 -7.56 4.72 12.64
N PRO A 46 -7.67 5.75 13.50
CA PRO A 46 -7.45 5.58 14.92
C PRO A 46 -8.55 4.72 15.57
N THR A 47 -8.16 3.85 16.49
CA THR A 47 -9.05 3.07 17.35
C THR A 47 -8.69 3.20 18.82
N GLY A 48 -9.66 2.96 19.71
CA GLY A 48 -9.48 3.11 21.15
C GLY A 48 -9.70 4.54 21.65
N THR A 49 -9.34 4.79 22.90
CA THR A 49 -9.40 6.14 23.52
C THR A 49 -8.09 6.89 23.29
N ARG A 50 -8.06 8.20 23.54
CA ARG A 50 -6.84 9.03 23.39
C ARG A 50 -5.63 8.46 24.17
N ALA A 51 -5.85 7.76 25.28
CA ALA A 51 -4.79 7.17 26.10
C ALA A 51 -4.30 5.79 25.61
N SER A 52 -5.03 5.14 24.70
CA SER A 52 -4.76 3.77 24.22
C SER A 52 -4.95 3.66 22.71
N GLN A 53 -4.60 4.72 21.98
CA GLN A 53 -4.93 4.86 20.57
C GLN A 53 -4.06 3.92 19.73
N THR A 54 -4.72 3.02 19.01
CA THR A 54 -4.10 2.14 18.00
C THR A 54 -4.55 2.57 16.61
N TYR A 55 -3.96 2.00 15.56
CA TYR A 55 -4.27 2.35 14.17
C TYR A 55 -4.50 1.08 13.35
N GLU A 56 -5.69 0.97 12.77
CA GLU A 56 -6.09 -0.18 11.97
C GLU A 56 -6.50 0.27 10.56
N THR A 57 -6.45 -0.66 9.61
CA THR A 57 -6.95 -0.38 8.26
C THR A 57 -8.47 -0.31 8.28
N PRO A 58 -9.10 0.48 7.40
CA PRO A 58 -10.55 0.51 7.28
C PRO A 58 -11.15 -0.89 7.07
N GLN A 59 -10.46 -1.75 6.32
CA GLN A 59 -10.91 -3.11 6.05
C GLN A 59 -10.95 -3.98 7.31
N THR A 60 -9.91 -3.94 8.17
CA THR A 60 -9.93 -4.67 9.45
C THR A 60 -11.10 -4.24 10.34
N LEU A 61 -11.34 -2.93 10.42
CA LEU A 61 -12.45 -2.38 11.21
C LEU A 61 -13.81 -2.81 10.67
N MET A 62 -13.98 -2.81 9.36
CA MET A 62 -15.21 -3.24 8.73
C MET A 62 -15.46 -4.74 8.88
N THR A 63 -14.42 -5.58 8.77
CA THR A 63 -14.54 -7.00 9.08
C THR A 63 -15.03 -7.22 10.51
N ALA A 64 -14.49 -6.47 11.48
CA ALA A 64 -14.93 -6.57 12.86
C ALA A 64 -16.40 -6.11 13.05
N ILE A 65 -16.83 -5.04 12.36
CA ILE A 65 -18.23 -4.57 12.37
C ILE A 65 -19.14 -5.64 11.76
N LEU A 66 -18.79 -6.18 10.59
CA LEU A 66 -19.54 -7.23 9.91
C LEU A 66 -19.73 -8.45 10.80
N HIS A 67 -18.67 -8.94 11.45
CA HIS A 67 -18.75 -10.08 12.37
C HIS A 67 -19.72 -9.82 13.52
N ARG A 68 -19.67 -8.62 14.13
CA ARG A 68 -20.58 -8.23 15.22
C ARG A 68 -22.03 -8.15 14.75
N THR A 69 -22.27 -7.56 13.58
CA THR A 69 -23.61 -7.43 13.00
C THR A 69 -24.19 -8.78 12.62
N VAL A 70 -23.40 -9.67 12.00
CA VAL A 70 -23.80 -11.05 11.71
C VAL A 70 -24.13 -11.79 13.01
N LYS A 71 -23.26 -11.70 14.03
CA LYS A 71 -23.51 -12.34 15.33
C LYS A 71 -24.80 -11.83 15.98
N LEU A 72 -25.07 -10.53 15.90
CA LEU A 72 -26.32 -9.94 16.39
C LEU A 72 -27.53 -10.47 15.59
N ASN A 73 -27.45 -10.51 14.26
CA ASN A 73 -28.50 -11.05 13.40
C ASN A 73 -28.81 -12.53 13.70
N LEU A 74 -27.78 -13.32 14.02
CA LEU A 74 -27.95 -14.72 14.41
C LEU A 74 -28.67 -14.91 15.75
N THR A 75 -28.75 -13.90 16.62
CA THR A 75 -29.52 -14.00 17.87
C THR A 75 -31.02 -14.09 17.66
N VAL A 76 -31.49 -13.56 16.53
CA VAL A 76 -32.91 -13.56 16.13
C VAL A 76 -33.19 -14.47 14.95
N ALA A 77 -32.19 -15.24 14.50
CA ALA A 77 -32.35 -16.15 13.37
C ALA A 77 -33.44 -17.20 13.59
N GLY A 78 -34.14 -17.52 12.49
CA GLY A 78 -35.12 -18.59 12.41
C GLY A 78 -34.55 -19.95 12.82
N ASN A 79 -35.44 -20.89 13.12
CA ASN A 79 -35.03 -22.24 13.55
C ASN A 79 -34.38 -23.04 12.42
N ASP A 80 -34.80 -22.81 11.18
CA ASP A 80 -34.22 -23.36 9.95
C ASP A 80 -32.75 -22.94 9.76
N ILE A 81 -32.46 -21.64 9.88
CA ILE A 81 -31.09 -21.11 9.80
C ILE A 81 -30.23 -21.70 10.92
N ALA A 82 -30.74 -21.69 12.15
CA ALA A 82 -30.02 -22.24 13.29
C ALA A 82 -29.73 -23.74 13.14
N GLN A 83 -30.70 -24.50 12.63
CA GLN A 83 -30.53 -25.93 12.36
C GLN A 83 -29.45 -26.16 11.31
N ALA A 84 -29.48 -25.43 10.19
CA ALA A 84 -28.47 -25.53 9.14
C ALA A 84 -27.06 -25.17 9.65
N LEU A 85 -26.92 -24.11 10.45
CA LEU A 85 -25.63 -23.69 11.01
C LEU A 85 -25.12 -24.60 12.15
N SER A 86 -26.02 -25.35 12.81
CA SER A 86 -25.66 -26.34 13.83
C SER A 86 -25.28 -27.71 13.28
N SER A 87 -25.45 -27.93 11.97
CA SER A 87 -25.19 -29.19 11.31
C SER A 87 -23.76 -29.69 11.53
N GLU A 88 -23.63 -30.99 11.83
CA GLU A 88 -22.34 -31.66 12.03
C GLU A 88 -21.81 -32.31 10.75
N LYS A 89 -22.37 -31.96 9.59
CA LYS A 89 -21.91 -32.46 8.29
C LYS A 89 -20.41 -32.16 8.12
N ALA A 90 -19.65 -33.17 7.73
CA ALA A 90 -18.21 -33.06 7.56
C ALA A 90 -17.85 -32.01 6.50
N GLY A 91 -16.92 -31.11 6.84
CA GLY A 91 -16.47 -30.03 5.96
C GLY A 91 -17.55 -29.01 5.63
N LEU A 92 -18.54 -28.80 6.51
CA LEU A 92 -19.49 -27.69 6.36
C LEU A 92 -18.74 -26.36 6.36
N ASP A 93 -18.96 -25.58 5.30
CA ASP A 93 -18.39 -24.25 5.11
C ASP A 93 -19.42 -23.32 4.45
N GLY A 94 -19.02 -22.08 4.18
CA GLY A 94 -19.89 -21.11 3.51
C GLY A 94 -20.35 -21.56 2.12
N ASN A 95 -19.49 -22.23 1.35
CA ASN A 95 -19.85 -22.72 0.02
C ASN A 95 -20.96 -23.76 0.11
N LYS A 96 -20.78 -24.80 0.93
CA LYS A 96 -21.78 -25.86 1.12
C LYS A 96 -23.11 -25.32 1.61
N LEU A 97 -23.10 -24.39 2.56
CA LEU A 97 -24.34 -23.75 3.04
C LEU A 97 -25.13 -23.10 1.89
N THR A 98 -24.42 -22.47 0.95
CA THR A 98 -25.03 -21.77 -0.19
C THR A 98 -25.31 -22.66 -1.41
N SER A 99 -24.67 -23.82 -1.54
CA SER A 99 -24.80 -24.71 -2.71
C SER A 99 -25.62 -25.98 -2.47
N ASP A 100 -25.65 -26.51 -1.24
CA ASP A 100 -26.28 -27.80 -0.96
C ASP A 100 -27.80 -27.74 -1.15
N PRO A 101 -28.43 -28.74 -1.78
CA PRO A 101 -29.88 -28.74 -2.05
C PRO A 101 -30.76 -28.53 -0.81
N GLU A 102 -30.29 -28.98 0.36
CA GLU A 102 -31.01 -28.86 1.64
C GLU A 102 -30.96 -27.44 2.22
N THR A 103 -29.91 -26.66 1.94
CA THR A 103 -29.68 -25.36 2.61
C THR A 103 -29.64 -24.18 1.65
N LYS A 104 -29.46 -24.39 0.34
CA LYS A 104 -29.36 -23.32 -0.67
C LYS A 104 -30.53 -22.34 -0.64
N ASN A 105 -31.75 -22.83 -0.36
CA ASN A 105 -32.94 -21.98 -0.31
C ASN A 105 -32.97 -21.12 0.97
N ILE A 106 -32.38 -21.61 2.07
CA ILE A 106 -32.27 -20.91 3.35
C ILE A 106 -31.28 -19.74 3.24
N PHE A 107 -30.15 -19.96 2.56
CA PHE A 107 -29.09 -18.97 2.37
C PHE A 107 -29.15 -18.27 0.99
N SER A 108 -30.33 -18.25 0.37
CA SER A 108 -30.51 -17.59 -0.93
C SER A 108 -30.15 -16.11 -0.82
N GLY A 109 -29.34 -15.62 -1.77
CA GLY A 109 -28.86 -14.23 -1.79
C GLY A 109 -27.71 -13.93 -0.82
N ILE A 110 -27.24 -14.91 -0.04
CA ILE A 110 -26.06 -14.78 0.82
C ILE A 110 -24.83 -15.31 0.10
N SER A 111 -23.74 -14.54 0.08
CA SER A 111 -22.49 -15.00 -0.52
C SER A 111 -21.81 -16.06 0.36
N PRO A 112 -20.99 -16.97 -0.22
CA PRO A 112 -20.25 -17.96 0.55
C PRO A 112 -19.37 -17.35 1.65
N ALA A 113 -18.79 -16.18 1.41
CA ALA A 113 -17.99 -15.47 2.40
C ALA A 113 -18.83 -15.04 3.62
N ILE A 114 -20.02 -14.48 3.41
CA ILE A 114 -20.92 -14.11 4.51
C ILE A 114 -21.46 -15.36 5.21
N ALA A 115 -21.78 -16.43 4.47
CA ALA A 115 -22.21 -17.70 5.05
C ALA A 115 -21.12 -18.33 5.94
N ALA A 116 -19.84 -18.19 5.56
CA ALA A 116 -18.72 -18.61 6.40
C ALA A 116 -18.64 -17.81 7.71
N VAL A 117 -18.82 -16.48 7.65
CA VAL A 117 -18.91 -15.63 8.84
C VAL A 117 -20.11 -16.02 9.70
N MET A 118 -21.27 -16.31 9.10
CA MET A 118 -22.44 -16.80 9.83
C MET A 118 -22.13 -18.09 10.59
N LEU A 119 -21.47 -19.05 9.94
CA LEU A 119 -21.08 -20.32 10.55
C LEU A 119 -20.07 -20.11 11.71
N GLU A 120 -19.06 -19.26 11.51
CA GLU A 120 -18.09 -18.91 12.53
C GLU A 120 -18.76 -18.26 13.75
N GLN A 121 -19.56 -17.22 13.51
CA GLN A 121 -20.19 -16.44 14.58
C GLN A 121 -21.27 -17.24 15.29
N TYR A 122 -22.04 -18.08 14.58
CA TYR A 122 -23.10 -18.91 15.17
C TYR A 122 -22.58 -19.79 16.31
N ARG A 123 -21.40 -20.38 16.15
CA ARG A 123 -20.76 -21.21 17.19
C ARG A 123 -20.57 -20.47 18.51
N THR A 124 -20.43 -19.15 18.45
CA THR A 124 -20.19 -18.27 19.62
C THR A 124 -21.46 -17.61 20.18
N THR A 125 -22.63 -17.90 19.60
CA THR A 125 -23.93 -17.43 20.11
C THR A 125 -24.45 -18.33 21.23
N ALA A 126 -25.55 -17.91 21.89
CA ALA A 126 -26.23 -18.73 22.91
C ALA A 126 -26.74 -20.09 22.40
N ARG A 127 -27.04 -20.19 21.09
CA ARG A 127 -27.51 -21.43 20.44
C ARG A 127 -26.37 -22.25 19.84
N GLY A 128 -25.13 -21.75 19.94
CA GLY A 128 -23.94 -22.39 19.41
C GLY A 128 -23.26 -23.33 20.40
N LYS A 129 -22.19 -24.00 19.93
CA LYS A 129 -21.43 -24.98 20.72
C LYS A 129 -20.47 -24.36 21.74
N ALA A 130 -20.04 -23.11 21.54
CA ALA A 130 -19.10 -22.42 22.42
C ALA A 130 -19.58 -20.98 22.70
N PRO A 131 -20.69 -20.81 23.45
CA PRO A 131 -21.28 -19.49 23.67
C PRO A 131 -20.32 -18.52 24.35
N GLU A 132 -20.21 -17.31 23.80
CA GLU A 132 -19.45 -16.23 24.43
C GLU A 132 -20.26 -15.65 25.61
N LYS A 133 -19.87 -16.00 26.85
CA LYS A 133 -20.64 -15.70 28.06
C LYS A 133 -20.97 -14.21 28.24
N THR A 134 -20.01 -13.33 27.95
CA THR A 134 -20.17 -11.86 28.01
C THR A 134 -21.26 -11.36 27.07
N PHE A 135 -21.27 -11.85 25.83
CA PHE A 135 -22.28 -11.53 24.84
C PHE A 135 -23.66 -12.06 25.23
N VAL A 136 -23.73 -13.33 25.65
CA VAL A 136 -24.98 -13.98 26.09
C VAL A 136 -25.60 -13.23 27.27
N ALA A 137 -24.79 -12.86 28.27
CA ALA A 137 -25.26 -12.12 29.43
C ALA A 137 -25.71 -10.70 29.06
N LYS A 138 -24.94 -9.98 28.23
CA LYS A 138 -25.24 -8.60 27.83
C LYS A 138 -26.59 -8.48 27.13
N PHE A 139 -26.91 -9.43 26.26
CA PHE A 139 -28.14 -9.41 25.47
C PHE A 139 -29.24 -10.33 26.00
N LYS A 140 -29.06 -10.94 27.18
CA LYS A 140 -30.02 -11.86 27.82
C LYS A 140 -30.53 -12.95 26.87
N LEU A 141 -29.60 -13.64 26.21
CA LEU A 141 -29.91 -14.65 25.19
C LEU A 141 -30.23 -16.03 25.82
N PRO A 142 -31.03 -16.90 25.15
CA PRO A 142 -31.68 -16.68 23.85
C PRO A 142 -32.90 -15.75 23.95
N VAL A 143 -33.12 -14.96 22.90
CA VAL A 143 -34.31 -14.11 22.77
C VAL A 143 -35.55 -15.00 22.61
N ALA A 144 -36.64 -14.67 23.31
CA ALA A 144 -37.91 -15.38 23.20
C ALA A 144 -38.50 -15.27 21.79
N GLU A 145 -39.24 -16.28 21.33
CA GLU A 145 -39.68 -16.38 19.94
C GLU A 145 -40.52 -15.20 19.45
N ASN A 146 -41.44 -14.71 20.29
CA ASN A 146 -42.25 -13.53 20.01
C ASN A 146 -41.41 -12.24 19.87
N GLN A 147 -40.32 -12.13 20.64
CA GLN A 147 -39.40 -11.00 20.55
C GLN A 147 -38.49 -11.13 19.32
N ARG A 148 -38.09 -12.34 18.94
CA ARG A 148 -37.30 -12.57 17.72
C ARG A 148 -38.07 -12.11 16.49
N SER A 149 -39.34 -12.48 16.35
CA SER A 149 -40.15 -12.09 15.18
C SER A 149 -40.33 -10.58 15.07
N GLN A 150 -40.40 -9.86 16.20
CA GLN A 150 -40.48 -8.39 16.22
C GLN A 150 -39.15 -7.72 15.89
N LEU A 151 -38.03 -8.30 16.33
CA LEU A 151 -36.69 -7.72 16.14
C LEU A 151 -36.07 -8.08 14.78
N GLN A 152 -36.49 -9.19 14.18
CA GLN A 152 -35.93 -9.71 12.93
C GLN A 152 -35.91 -8.68 11.79
N PRO A 153 -37.00 -7.92 11.50
CA PRO A 153 -36.97 -6.94 10.42
C PRO A 153 -35.96 -5.81 10.68
N VAL A 154 -35.89 -5.31 11.92
CA VAL A 154 -35.01 -4.20 12.30
C VAL A 154 -33.54 -4.62 12.22
N ILE A 155 -33.22 -5.81 12.73
CA ILE A 155 -31.84 -6.33 12.71
C ILE A 155 -31.44 -6.74 11.28
N ALA A 156 -32.38 -7.24 10.47
CA ALA A 156 -32.15 -7.53 9.06
C ALA A 156 -31.81 -6.26 8.27
N ASN A 157 -32.52 -5.15 8.50
CA ASN A 157 -32.21 -3.86 7.88
C ASN A 157 -30.81 -3.38 8.27
N LEU A 158 -30.47 -3.40 9.56
CA LEU A 158 -29.13 -3.06 10.03
C LEU A 158 -28.04 -3.95 9.39
N ALA A 159 -28.31 -5.25 9.26
CA ALA A 159 -27.38 -6.16 8.60
C ALA A 159 -27.21 -5.84 7.11
N SER A 160 -28.30 -5.51 6.42
CA SER A 160 -28.27 -5.09 5.01
C SER A 160 -27.48 -3.79 4.80
N ASP A 161 -27.68 -2.80 5.67
CA ASP A 161 -26.96 -1.52 5.60
C ASP A 161 -25.46 -1.73 5.83
N VAL A 162 -25.09 -2.53 6.85
CA VAL A 162 -23.69 -2.85 7.13
C VAL A 162 -23.04 -3.62 5.98
N LEU A 163 -23.75 -4.58 5.37
CA LEU A 163 -23.25 -5.31 4.21
C LEU A 163 -23.02 -4.38 3.01
N THR A 164 -23.94 -3.43 2.79
CA THR A 164 -23.82 -2.43 1.72
C THR A 164 -22.59 -1.56 1.94
N THR A 165 -22.43 -0.97 3.13
CA THR A 165 -21.26 -0.16 3.47
C THR A 165 -19.95 -0.97 3.44
N ALA A 166 -19.99 -2.25 3.83
CA ALA A 166 -18.82 -3.12 3.77
C ALA A 166 -18.35 -3.35 2.33
N ASN A 167 -19.28 -3.53 1.39
CA ASN A 167 -18.96 -3.66 -0.03
C ASN A 167 -18.40 -2.35 -0.60
N GLU A 168 -19.03 -1.20 -0.30
CA GLU A 168 -18.53 0.11 -0.72
C GLU A 168 -17.10 0.37 -0.20
N LEU A 169 -16.82 0.01 1.05
CA LEU A 169 -15.50 0.16 1.63
C LEU A 169 -14.47 -0.77 0.98
N LEU A 170 -14.86 -2.00 0.64
CA LEU A 170 -14.00 -2.94 -0.09
C LEU A 170 -13.60 -2.36 -1.45
N GLU A 171 -14.57 -1.81 -2.19
CA GLU A 171 -14.32 -1.16 -3.48
C GLU A 171 -13.38 0.05 -3.32
N ALA A 172 -13.63 0.91 -2.32
CA ALA A 172 -12.79 2.06 -2.04
C ALA A 172 -11.36 1.64 -1.65
N THR A 173 -11.21 0.60 -0.83
CA THR A 173 -9.90 0.07 -0.40
C THR A 173 -9.12 -0.50 -1.58
N ASN A 174 -9.78 -1.28 -2.45
CA ASN A 174 -9.18 -1.79 -3.69
C ASN A 174 -8.75 -0.65 -4.61
N ARG A 175 -9.58 0.39 -4.75
CA ARG A 175 -9.24 1.58 -5.53
C ARG A 175 -8.03 2.31 -4.95
N ILE A 176 -7.95 2.49 -3.64
CA ILE A 176 -6.80 3.11 -2.96
C ILE A 176 -5.53 2.29 -3.20
N ALA A 177 -5.59 0.96 -3.04
CA ALA A 177 -4.45 0.08 -3.28
C ALA A 177 -3.93 0.21 -4.72
N ASN A 178 -4.83 0.20 -5.70
CA ASN A 178 -4.50 0.35 -7.12
C ASN A 178 -3.89 1.73 -7.42
N LEU A 179 -4.49 2.80 -6.89
CA LEU A 179 -3.97 4.17 -7.07
C LEU A 179 -2.58 4.34 -6.44
N ARG A 180 -2.36 3.79 -5.24
CA ARG A 180 -1.06 3.82 -4.57
C ARG A 180 0.00 3.07 -5.39
N LYS A 181 -0.33 1.88 -5.91
CA LYS A 181 0.57 1.14 -6.80
C LYS A 181 0.87 1.92 -8.08
N ALA A 182 -0.15 2.45 -8.75
CA ALA A 182 0.01 3.21 -9.99
C ALA A 182 0.86 4.47 -9.77
N ALA A 183 0.61 5.21 -8.70
CA ALA A 183 1.42 6.38 -8.31
C ALA A 183 2.87 5.97 -8.04
N ARG A 184 3.09 4.88 -7.30
CA ARG A 184 4.44 4.36 -7.04
C ARG A 184 5.17 4.00 -8.33
N THR A 185 4.52 3.26 -9.23
CA THR A 185 5.07 2.91 -10.54
C THR A 185 5.44 4.15 -11.36
N ALA A 186 4.55 5.15 -11.41
CA ALA A 186 4.81 6.40 -12.12
C ALA A 186 6.02 7.15 -11.53
N MET A 187 6.12 7.21 -10.20
CA MET A 187 7.25 7.85 -9.53
C MET A 187 8.58 7.16 -9.84
N ILE A 188 8.60 5.83 -9.84
CA ILE A 188 9.82 5.07 -10.17
C ILE A 188 10.20 5.20 -11.64
N LYS A 189 9.22 5.20 -12.55
CA LYS A 189 9.46 5.48 -13.96
C LYS A 189 10.02 6.89 -14.17
N GLY A 190 9.51 7.89 -13.44
CA GLY A 190 10.07 9.25 -13.47
C GLY A 190 11.48 9.33 -12.85
N LEU A 191 11.73 8.55 -11.80
CA LEU A 191 13.01 8.57 -11.08
C LEU A 191 14.14 7.89 -11.85
N TYR A 192 13.91 6.68 -12.35
CA TYR A 192 14.92 5.81 -12.96
C TYR A 192 14.65 5.48 -14.43
N GLY A 193 13.66 6.12 -15.04
CA GLY A 193 13.27 5.89 -16.42
C GLY A 193 12.28 4.73 -16.60
N ASN A 194 11.60 4.74 -17.76
CA ASN A 194 10.57 3.76 -18.10
C ASN A 194 11.07 2.31 -18.13
N ALA A 195 12.30 2.07 -18.58
CA ALA A 195 12.87 0.74 -18.69
C ALA A 195 13.01 0.06 -17.31
N HIS A 196 13.60 0.76 -16.33
CA HIS A 196 13.74 0.23 -14.98
C HIS A 196 12.38 0.11 -14.27
N GLY A 197 11.56 1.15 -14.34
CA GLY A 197 10.24 1.13 -13.70
C GLY A 197 9.33 0.02 -14.25
N GLY A 198 9.37 -0.27 -15.55
CA GLY A 198 8.64 -1.39 -16.16
C GLY A 198 9.17 -2.76 -15.71
N LYS A 199 10.49 -2.91 -15.55
CA LYS A 199 11.12 -4.16 -15.09
C LYS A 199 10.66 -4.57 -13.69
N ILE A 200 10.47 -3.62 -12.79
CA ILE A 200 10.11 -3.90 -11.38
C ILE A 200 8.62 -3.72 -11.08
N GLU A 201 7.80 -3.29 -12.04
CA GLU A 201 6.39 -2.91 -11.85
C GLU A 201 5.54 -3.99 -11.16
N ALA A 202 5.77 -5.27 -11.48
CA ALA A 202 5.06 -6.39 -10.87
C ALA A 202 5.36 -6.55 -9.36
N GLN A 203 6.53 -6.10 -8.92
CA GLN A 203 7.00 -6.19 -7.53
C GLN A 203 6.59 -4.95 -6.71
N LEU A 204 6.15 -3.88 -7.38
CA LEU A 204 5.76 -2.65 -6.71
C LEU A 204 4.39 -2.77 -6.03
N THR A 205 4.36 -2.33 -4.78
CA THR A 205 3.16 -2.00 -4.01
C THR A 205 3.26 -0.54 -3.54
N GLY A 206 2.17 0.03 -3.01
CA GLY A 206 2.22 1.36 -2.39
C GLY A 206 3.29 1.50 -1.29
N ASP A 207 3.56 0.40 -0.57
CA ASP A 207 4.45 0.36 0.61
C ASP A 207 5.82 -0.25 0.36
N SER A 208 6.02 -0.79 -0.85
CA SER A 208 7.27 -1.44 -1.20
C SER A 208 8.45 -0.47 -1.10
N ASP A 209 9.52 -0.95 -0.48
CA ASP A 209 10.84 -0.38 -0.70
C ASP A 209 11.20 -0.53 -2.16
N VAL A 210 11.73 0.53 -2.76
CA VAL A 210 12.19 0.47 -4.14
C VAL A 210 13.70 0.33 -4.10
N PRO A 211 14.24 -0.86 -4.41
CA PRO A 211 15.66 -1.03 -4.51
C PRO A 211 16.14 -0.19 -5.68
N PRO A 212 17.35 0.36 -5.60
CA PRO A 212 17.88 1.09 -6.72
C PRO A 212 18.22 0.19 -7.91
N PRO A 213 18.34 0.76 -9.11
CA PRO A 213 18.73 0.01 -10.30
C PRO A 213 20.13 -0.59 -10.15
N ALA A 214 20.30 -1.82 -10.63
CA ALA A 214 21.62 -2.37 -10.89
C ALA A 214 22.36 -1.49 -11.90
N ALA A 215 23.70 -1.58 -11.95
CA ALA A 215 24.50 -0.72 -12.83
C ALA A 215 24.08 -0.81 -14.31
N ALA A 216 23.69 -2.00 -14.78
CA ALA A 216 23.22 -2.22 -16.15
C ALA A 216 21.81 -1.65 -16.42
N ASP A 217 21.01 -1.42 -15.37
CA ASP A 217 19.64 -0.89 -15.47
C ASP A 217 19.59 0.62 -15.15
N PHE A 218 20.72 1.23 -14.81
CA PHE A 218 20.76 2.67 -14.52
C PHE A 218 20.50 3.45 -15.82
N PRO A 219 19.65 4.50 -15.80
CA PRO A 219 19.22 5.22 -16.99
C PRO A 219 20.32 6.16 -17.52
N TRP A 220 21.40 5.58 -18.03
CA TRP A 220 22.54 6.30 -18.58
C TRP A 220 23.06 5.60 -19.82
N ALA A 221 23.10 6.31 -20.95
CA ALA A 221 23.66 5.74 -22.18
C ALA A 221 25.19 5.66 -22.08
N THR A 222 25.72 4.45 -21.92
CA THR A 222 27.17 4.18 -21.81
C THR A 222 27.93 4.37 -23.12
N SER A 223 27.23 4.39 -24.26
CA SER A 223 27.78 4.59 -25.60
C SER A 223 28.12 6.05 -25.92
N LYS A 224 27.76 6.98 -25.04
CA LYS A 224 27.89 8.44 -25.23
C LYS A 224 28.72 9.05 -24.10
N THR A 225 29.37 10.17 -24.37
CA THR A 225 30.04 10.98 -23.34
C THR A 225 29.00 11.70 -22.48
N ARG A 226 29.41 12.21 -21.31
CA ARG A 226 28.52 13.03 -20.46
C ARG A 226 27.95 14.22 -21.24
N ASP A 227 28.79 14.96 -21.94
CA ASP A 227 28.32 16.14 -22.69
C ASP A 227 27.36 15.76 -23.81
N SER A 228 27.51 14.56 -24.40
CA SER A 228 26.55 14.04 -25.38
C SER A 228 25.22 13.62 -24.74
N ASN A 229 25.24 12.97 -23.57
CA ASN A 229 24.01 12.61 -22.83
C ASN A 229 23.29 13.84 -22.28
N CYS A 230 24.01 14.91 -21.96
CA CYS A 230 23.51 16.07 -21.25
C CYS A 230 23.31 17.31 -22.12
N LYS A 231 23.48 17.19 -23.44
CA LYS A 231 23.44 18.34 -24.36
C LYS A 231 22.07 18.99 -24.44
N ALA A 232 21.02 18.19 -24.53
CA ALA A 232 19.64 18.63 -24.67
C ALA A 232 18.70 17.55 -24.15
N ALA A 233 17.54 17.97 -23.64
CA ALA A 233 16.48 17.04 -23.29
C ALA A 233 16.02 16.27 -24.52
N SER A 234 15.81 14.96 -24.39
CA SER A 234 15.30 14.12 -25.47
C SER A 234 14.42 13.01 -24.90
N GLU A 235 13.67 12.32 -25.78
CA GLU A 235 12.90 11.12 -25.41
C GLU A 235 13.75 9.84 -25.47
N THR A 236 15.02 9.95 -25.87
CA THR A 236 15.91 8.78 -26.05
C THR A 236 16.36 8.26 -24.68
N PRO A 237 16.10 6.99 -24.33
CA PRO A 237 16.44 6.46 -23.02
C PRO A 237 17.91 6.68 -22.66
N GLY A 238 18.16 7.25 -21.48
CA GLY A 238 19.51 7.52 -20.97
C GLY A 238 20.10 8.87 -21.37
N ASP A 239 19.37 9.68 -22.14
CA ASP A 239 19.65 11.10 -22.36
C ASP A 239 18.98 11.97 -21.29
N ALA A 240 19.46 13.21 -21.14
CA ALA A 240 18.82 14.21 -20.27
C ALA A 240 17.32 14.37 -20.57
N GLY A 241 16.55 14.69 -19.54
CA GLY A 241 15.09 14.83 -19.57
C GLY A 241 14.32 13.52 -19.49
N THR A 242 14.96 12.35 -19.61
CA THR A 242 14.25 11.06 -19.56
C THR A 242 14.03 10.50 -18.16
N SER A 243 14.81 10.94 -17.17
CA SER A 243 14.61 10.59 -15.77
C SER A 243 15.34 11.55 -14.84
N VAL A 244 14.81 11.70 -13.61
CA VAL A 244 15.45 12.52 -12.56
C VAL A 244 16.86 12.02 -12.24
N ALA A 245 17.10 10.70 -12.26
CA ALA A 245 18.44 10.15 -12.04
C ALA A 245 19.43 10.55 -13.14
N THR A 246 19.00 10.56 -14.41
CA THR A 246 19.84 11.02 -15.53
C THR A 246 20.17 12.50 -15.39
N ASP A 247 19.17 13.32 -15.05
CA ASP A 247 19.32 14.77 -14.91
C ASP A 247 20.21 15.17 -13.74
N ILE A 248 20.12 14.46 -12.60
CA ILE A 248 21.04 14.63 -11.47
C ILE A 248 22.47 14.19 -11.85
N THR A 249 22.60 13.20 -12.72
CA THR A 249 23.91 12.67 -13.14
C THR A 249 24.67 13.65 -14.05
N CYS A 250 23.96 14.45 -14.84
CA CYS A 250 24.54 15.43 -15.76
C CYS A 250 25.50 16.45 -15.12
N PRO A 251 25.12 17.16 -14.04
CA PRO A 251 26.05 18.02 -13.30
C PRO A 251 27.05 17.23 -12.45
N CYS A 252 26.84 15.93 -12.23
CA CYS A 252 27.62 15.12 -11.28
C CYS A 252 28.77 14.30 -11.88
N LEU A 253 28.89 14.19 -13.21
CA LEU A 253 29.94 13.42 -13.88
C LEU A 253 30.96 14.34 -14.56
N ASN A 254 32.26 14.02 -14.46
CA ASN A 254 33.30 14.75 -15.19
C ASN A 254 33.23 14.46 -16.71
N ALA A 255 33.58 15.47 -17.53
CA ALA A 255 33.38 15.45 -18.98
C ALA A 255 34.38 14.59 -19.78
N HIS A 256 35.51 14.18 -19.18
CA HIS A 256 36.60 13.53 -19.93
C HIS A 256 36.45 12.01 -20.08
N THR A 257 36.15 11.62 -21.32
CA THR A 257 36.30 10.31 -22.01
C THR A 257 36.64 9.09 -21.16
N GLY A 258 35.78 8.05 -21.26
CA GLY A 258 36.05 6.67 -20.85
C GLY A 258 36.03 6.38 -19.35
N SER A 259 36.17 7.39 -18.48
CA SER A 259 36.15 7.22 -17.03
C SER A 259 34.96 7.96 -16.40
N HIS A 260 34.03 7.20 -15.80
CA HIS A 260 32.85 7.72 -15.12
C HIS A 260 33.17 8.19 -13.70
N THR A 261 34.06 9.18 -13.59
CA THR A 261 34.47 9.73 -12.30
C THR A 261 33.37 10.67 -11.79
N ALA A 262 32.61 10.22 -10.79
CA ALA A 262 31.59 11.02 -10.12
C ALA A 262 32.22 12.17 -9.31
N CYS A 263 31.43 13.20 -8.97
CA CYS A 263 31.79 14.37 -8.15
C CYS A 263 32.46 14.11 -6.77
N PHE A 264 32.79 12.86 -6.44
CA PHE A 264 33.37 12.44 -5.17
C PHE A 264 34.73 11.77 -5.27
N ALA A 265 35.27 11.53 -6.48
CA ALA A 265 36.61 10.95 -6.55
C ALA A 265 37.65 12.03 -6.23
N ALA A 266 38.46 11.78 -5.19
CA ALA A 266 39.62 12.59 -4.82
C ALA A 266 40.62 12.81 -5.98
N SER A 267 40.49 12.05 -7.08
CA SER A 267 41.33 12.08 -8.27
C SER A 267 40.82 12.98 -9.40
N LEU A 268 39.88 13.90 -9.17
CA LEU A 268 39.49 14.91 -10.17
C LEU A 268 40.54 16.03 -10.30
N THR A 269 41.79 15.66 -10.59
CA THR A 269 42.80 16.61 -11.08
C THR A 269 42.41 17.06 -12.49
N GLY A 270 42.08 18.35 -12.64
CA GLY A 270 41.81 18.98 -13.94
C GLY A 270 40.34 19.28 -14.26
N SER A 271 39.39 18.93 -13.37
CA SER A 271 38.04 19.49 -13.45
C SER A 271 38.02 20.82 -12.70
N THR A 272 37.56 21.90 -13.33
CA THR A 272 37.45 23.20 -12.68
C THR A 272 36.55 23.08 -11.45
N ASN A 273 37.19 23.29 -10.31
CA ASN A 273 36.63 23.24 -8.97
C ASN A 273 35.42 24.18 -8.87
N PHE A 274 34.23 23.67 -8.57
CA PHE A 274 33.12 24.51 -8.04
C PHE A 274 33.27 24.79 -6.53
N ALA A 275 34.39 24.40 -5.93
CA ALA A 275 34.73 24.67 -4.55
C ALA A 275 36.01 25.52 -4.45
N SER A 276 35.98 26.73 -4.98
CA SER A 276 36.70 27.85 -4.39
C SER A 276 35.65 28.89 -4.02
N ALA A 277 34.90 28.69 -2.95
CA ALA A 277 35.39 29.09 -1.64
C ALA A 277 34.76 28.27 -0.49
N GLN A 278 35.65 27.76 0.37
CA GLN A 278 35.48 27.58 1.83
C GLN A 278 34.42 26.60 2.38
N GLY A 279 34.92 25.39 2.73
CA GLY A 279 34.65 24.66 3.99
C GLY A 279 33.45 23.70 4.07
N PRO A 280 33.32 22.86 5.13
CA PRO A 280 34.30 22.38 6.12
C PRO A 280 34.46 20.84 6.11
N ALA A 281 35.42 20.38 6.93
CA ALA A 281 35.72 18.97 7.19
C ALA A 281 34.56 18.22 7.88
N ALA A 282 34.45 16.94 7.53
CA ALA A 282 33.89 15.83 8.30
C ALA A 282 32.48 15.99 8.92
N VAL A 283 31.53 15.19 8.42
CA VAL A 283 30.75 14.20 9.20
C VAL A 283 30.43 13.01 8.30
#